data_AF-A0A6I1MVM7-F1
#
_entry.id   AF-A0A6I1MVM7-F1
#
_cell.length_a   1.000
_cell.length_b   1.000
_cell.length_c   1.000
_cell.angle_alpha   90.00
_cell.angle_beta   90.00
_cell.angle_gamma   90.00
#
_symmetry.space_group_name_H-M   'P 1'
#
loop_
_entity.id
_entity.type
_entity.pdbx_description
1 polymer ?
#
loop_
_entity_poly.entity_id
_entity_poly.type
_entity_poly.pdbx_seq_one_letter_code
_entity_poly.pdbx_strand_id
1 'polypeptide(L)' 'MSEDRIIYRQDLYKALGVTSETLRKWIKEEKMPPADIAISRRTVGWRLSTLQAAGIRLI' A
#
# COMPACT_ATOMS: atom_id res chain seq x y z
N MET A 1 -19.28 -9.18 6.70
CA MET A 1 -18.88 -7.80 7.03
C MET A 1 -17.38 -7.74 6.88
N SER A 2 -16.90 -7.29 5.73
CA SER A 2 -15.46 -7.32 5.43
C SER A 2 -14.78 -6.22 6.22
N GLU A 3 -14.00 -6.59 7.23
CA GLU A 3 -13.05 -5.69 7.85
C GLU A 3 -12.01 -5.33 6.78
N ASP A 4 -12.18 -4.17 6.14
CA ASP A 4 -11.19 -3.58 5.24
C ASP A 4 -9.91 -3.31 6.03
N ARG A 5 -9.06 -4.33 6.13
CA ARG A 5 -7.77 -4.21 6.81
C ARG A 5 -6.97 -3.16 6.06
N ILE A 6 -6.52 -2.16 6.82
CA ILE A 6 -5.63 -1.13 6.32
C ILE A 6 -4.21 -1.64 6.53
N ILE A 7 -3.45 -1.71 5.45
CA ILE A 7 -2.03 -1.94 5.51
C ILE A 7 -1.29 -0.62 5.36
N TYR A 8 -0.47 -0.30 6.36
CA TYR A 8 0.37 0.88 6.30
C TYR A 8 1.57 0.63 5.41
N ARG A 9 2.18 1.71 4.93
CA ARG A 9 3.42 1.68 4.14
C ARG A 9 4.48 0.76 4.72
N GLN A 10 4.64 0.82 6.05
CA GLN A 10 5.66 0.08 6.76
C GLN A 10 5.46 -1.43 6.65
N ASP A 11 4.22 -1.88 6.79
CA ASP A 11 3.85 -3.27 6.64
C ASP A 11 3.78 -3.68 5.17
N LEU A 12 3.36 -2.77 4.28
CA LEU A 12 3.21 -3.02 2.86
C LEU A 12 4.53 -3.40 2.19
N TYR A 13 5.60 -2.63 2.40
CA TYR A 13 6.89 -2.98 1.79
C TYR A 13 7.46 -4.27 2.40
N LYS A 14 7.24 -4.52 3.70
CA LYS A 14 7.67 -5.76 4.37
C LYS A 14 6.95 -6.98 3.82
N ALA A 15 5.63 -6.90 3.69
CA ALA A 15 4.79 -7.98 3.17
C ALA A 15 5.10 -8.28 1.69
N LEU A 16 5.46 -7.25 0.91
CA LEU A 16 5.91 -7.40 -0.47
C LEU A 16 7.38 -7.84 -0.58
N GLY A 17 8.14 -7.87 0.52
CA GLY A 17 9.58 -8.16 0.50
C GLY A 17 10.42 -7.13 -0.25
N VAL A 18 9.91 -5.90 -0.42
CA VAL A 18 10.59 -4.81 -1.14
C VAL A 18 11.07 -3.73 -0.16
N THR A 19 11.95 -2.86 -0.64
CA THR A 19 12.39 -1.71 0.16
C THR A 19 11.39 -0.55 0.09
N SER A 20 11.46 0.33 1.09
CA SER A 20 10.62 1.53 1.15
C SER A 20 10.81 2.46 -0.07
N GLU A 21 11.97 2.38 -0.73
CA GLU A 21 12.32 3.12 -1.95
C GLU A 21 11.66 2.52 -3.19
N THR A 22 11.65 1.19 -3.33
CA THR A 22 10.92 0.50 -4.40
C THR A 22 9.44 0.87 -4.36
N LEU A 23 8.85 0.83 -3.16
CA LEU A 23 7.47 1.26 -2.97
C LEU A 23 7.26 2.73 -3.36
N ARG A 24 8.22 3.61 -3.05
CA ARG A 24 8.18 5.04 -3.40
C ARG A 24 8.24 5.23 -4.92
N LYS A 25 9.07 4.44 -5.63
CA LYS A 25 9.12 4.42 -7.09
C LYS A 25 7.79 3.97 -7.68
N TRP A 26 7.18 2.90 -7.18
CA TRP A 26 5.90 2.43 -7.71
C TRP A 26 4.76 3.42 -7.53
N ILE A 27 4.72 4.16 -6.41
CA ILE A 27 3.78 5.27 -6.22
C ILE A 27 4.04 6.37 -7.25
N LYS A 28 5.30 6.73 -7.49
CA LYS A 28 5.67 7.77 -8.46
C LYS A 28 5.38 7.34 -9.90
N GLU A 29 5.54 6.06 -10.21
CA GLU A 29 5.25 5.48 -11.52
C GLU A 29 3.76 5.12 -11.70
N GLU A 30 2.89 5.51 -10.77
CA GLU A 30 1.44 5.24 -10.80
C GLU A 30 1.10 3.74 -10.91
N LYS A 31 2.05 2.88 -10.55
CA LYS A 31 1.88 1.41 -10.48
C LYS A 31 1.19 0.97 -9.20
N MET A 32 1.05 1.87 -8.23
CA MET A 32 0.28 1.63 -7.02
C MET A 32 -0.92 2.57 -6.94
N PRO A 33 -2.03 2.09 -6.35
CA PRO A 33 -3.20 2.92 -6.14
C PRO A 33 -2.88 4.06 -5.14
N PRO A 34 -3.68 5.14 -5.17
CA PRO A 34 -3.56 6.21 -4.19
C PRO A 34 -3.77 5.67 -2.77
N ALA A 35 -3.03 6.22 -1.81
CA ALA A 35 -3.20 5.85 -0.41
C ALA A 35 -4.57 6.30 0.09
N ASP A 36 -5.38 5.35 0.56
CA ASP A 36 -6.68 5.64 1.18
C ASP A 36 -6.55 6.52 2.42
N ILE A 37 -5.44 6.34 3.16
CA ILE A 37 -5.19 7.04 4.42
C ILE A 37 -3.83 7.73 4.31
N ALA A 38 -3.82 9.05 4.35
CA ALA A 38 -2.60 9.85 4.40
C ALA A 38 -2.58 10.69 5.67
N ILE A 39 -2.06 10.12 6.77
CA ILE A 39 -1.88 10.87 8.03
C ILE A 39 -0.69 11.83 7.90
N SER A 40 0.37 11.41 7.19
CA SER A 40 1.59 12.21 6.99
C SER A 40 2.39 11.69 5.80
N ARG A 41 3.36 12.47 5.30
CA ARG A 41 4.26 12.06 4.18
C ARG A 41 4.95 10.69 4.39
N ARG A 42 5.13 10.26 5.64
CA ARG A 42 5.70 8.95 6.00
C ARG A 42 4.64 7.91 6.40
N THR A 43 3.49 8.35 6.91
CA THR A 43 2.42 7.50 7.42
C THR A 43 1.26 7.54 6.46
N VAL A 44 1.39 6.70 5.44
CA VAL A 44 0.35 6.44 4.44
C VAL A 44 -0.09 4.98 4.55
N GLY A 45 -1.37 4.73 4.33
CA GLY A 45 -1.99 3.42 4.40
C GLY A 45 -2.93 3.20 3.24
N TRP A 46 -3.06 1.93 2.87
CA TRP A 46 -3.91 1.46 1.79
C TRP A 46 -4.87 0.44 2.35
N ARG A 47 -6.10 0.43 1.84
CA ARG A 47 -7.02 -0.68 2.12
C ARG A 47 -6.60 -1.90 1.31
N LEU A 48 -6.74 -3.08 1.90
CA LEU A 48 -6.53 -4.33 1.17
C LEU A 48 -7.41 -4.40 -0.07
N SER A 49 -8.66 -3.93 -0.03
CA SER A 49 -9.55 -3.89 -1.19
C SER A 49 -8.99 -3.02 -2.32
N THR A 50 -8.41 -1.87 -2.00
CA THR A 50 -7.78 -0.96 -2.96
C THR A 50 -6.55 -1.61 -3.61
N LEU A 51 -5.71 -2.27 -2.81
CA LEU A 51 -4.55 -3.03 -3.31
C LEU A 51 -4.98 -4.21 -4.18
N GLN A 52 -6.02 -4.95 -3.76
CA GLN A 52 -6.56 -6.08 -4.49
C GLN A 52 -7.18 -5.65 -5.82
N ALA A 53 -7.88 -4.50 -5.85
CA ALA A 53 -8.38 -3.89 -7.07
C ALA A 53 -7.25 -3.47 -8.03
N ALA A 54 -6.10 -3.07 -7.48
CA ALA A 54 -4.89 -2.80 -8.26
C ALA A 54 -4.10 -4.08 -8.64
N GLY A 55 -4.59 -5.27 -8.29
CA GLY A 55 -3.94 -6.55 -8.58
C GLY A 55 -2.82 -6.93 -7.61
N ILE A 56 -2.61 -6.16 -6.54
CA ILE A 56 -1.62 -6.43 -5.50
C ILE A 56 -2.27 -7.33 -4.45
N ARG A 57 -2.03 -8.65 -4.56
CA ARG A 57 -2.49 -9.63 -3.57
C ARG A 57 -1.45 -9.81 -2.48
N LEU A 58 -1.77 -9.35 -1.28
CA LEU A 58 -1.03 -9.67 -0.07
C LEU A 58 -1.54 -11.04 0.41
N ILE A 59 -0.66 -12.03 0.40
CA ILE A 59 -0.89 -13.43 0.79
C ILE A 59 -1.12 -13.57 2.30
#